data_AF-A0A3P6RQ02-F1
#
_entry.id   AF-A0A3P6RQ02-F1
#
_cell.length_a   1.000
_cell.length_b   1.000
_cell.length_c   1.000
_cell.angle_alpha   90.00
_cell.angle_beta   90.00
_cell.angle_gamma   90.00
#
_symmetry.space_group_name_H-M   'P 1'
#
loop_
_entity.id
_entity.type
_entity.pdbx_description
1 polymer ?
#
loop_
_entity_poly.entity_id
_entity_poly.type
_entity_poly.pdbx_seq_one_letter_code
_entity_poly.pdbx_strand_id
1 'polypeptide(L)'
;MLKPCANGLCSNTFNDFECHCEYSWAGKRCNERDHCALNSCGTNVTCTNHDGGYVCSSPATFIPSSFAKYKLLDGISTDRSIPDSLQISFLLRTRSGSGQIIYLKAPNAFLSLSLRNGLLIYEALVDGDVKKRSSDSLMNDGVMHNIVASSSGLYIDGKLSGTKSLPFPKNLFESTQNL
;
A
#
# COMPACT_ATOMS: atom_id res chain seq x y z
N MET A 1 -42.33 -7.73 -2.65
CA MET A 1 -41.46 -8.74 -3.28
C MET A 1 -40.04 -8.22 -3.24
N LEU A 2 -39.17 -8.78 -2.40
CA LEU A 2 -37.75 -8.43 -2.42
C LEU A 2 -37.12 -9.17 -3.61
N LYS A 3 -36.54 -8.44 -4.57
CA LYS A 3 -35.66 -9.03 -5.57
C LYS A 3 -34.27 -9.12 -4.93
N PRO A 4 -33.79 -10.30 -4.49
CA PRO A 4 -32.55 -10.39 -3.73
C PRO A 4 -31.31 -10.11 -4.59
N CYS A 5 -31.39 -10.30 -5.90
CA CYS A 5 -30.34 -9.99 -6.88
C CYS A 5 -30.71 -8.73 -7.67
N ALA A 6 -29.86 -7.70 -7.64
CA ALA A 6 -30.08 -6.48 -8.40
C ALA A 6 -29.89 -6.72 -9.91
N ASN A 7 -28.69 -7.18 -10.29
CA ASN A 7 -28.28 -7.41 -11.68
C ASN A 7 -27.79 -8.86 -11.91
N GLY A 8 -28.71 -9.80 -11.86
CA GLY A 8 -28.38 -11.22 -11.98
C GLY A 8 -29.58 -12.13 -11.84
N LEU A 9 -29.34 -13.41 -12.15
CA LEU A 9 -30.32 -14.48 -11.94
C LEU A 9 -30.25 -14.97 -10.50
N CYS A 10 -31.42 -15.12 -9.88
CA CYS A 10 -31.54 -15.62 -8.52
C CYS A 10 -31.89 -17.10 -8.52
N SER A 11 -31.11 -17.90 -7.81
CA SER A 11 -31.44 -19.28 -7.46
C SER A 11 -31.72 -19.38 -5.96
N ASN A 12 -32.78 -20.11 -5.60
CA ASN A 12 -33.07 -20.42 -4.21
C ASN A 12 -32.18 -21.58 -3.74
N THR A 13 -31.70 -21.52 -2.51
CA THR A 13 -30.97 -22.62 -1.86
C THR A 13 -31.74 -23.09 -0.63
N PHE A 14 -31.24 -24.09 0.09
CA PHE A 14 -31.98 -24.69 1.22
C PHE A 14 -32.31 -23.67 2.34
N ASN A 15 -31.49 -22.62 2.54
CA ASN A 15 -31.69 -21.59 3.58
C ASN A 15 -31.22 -20.18 3.19
N ASP A 16 -30.85 -19.94 1.93
CA ASP A 16 -30.34 -18.65 1.44
C ASP A 16 -30.68 -18.50 -0.05
N PHE A 17 -30.18 -17.46 -0.68
CA PHE A 17 -30.20 -17.29 -2.13
C PHE A 17 -28.77 -17.21 -2.68
N GLU A 18 -28.64 -17.59 -3.94
CA GLU A 18 -27.42 -17.38 -4.71
C GLU A 18 -27.76 -16.49 -5.91
N CYS A 19 -26.90 -15.51 -6.18
CA CYS A 19 -27.04 -14.62 -7.33
C CYS A 19 -25.95 -14.94 -8.35
N HIS A 20 -26.36 -15.31 -9.55
CA HIS A 20 -25.49 -15.43 -10.70
C HIS A 20 -25.46 -14.07 -11.40
N CYS A 21 -24.42 -13.29 -11.12
CA CYS A 21 -24.33 -11.90 -11.59
C CYS A 21 -24.17 -11.80 -13.10
N GLU A 22 -24.84 -10.82 -13.69
CA GLU A 22 -24.61 -10.41 -15.07
C GLU A 22 -23.19 -9.85 -15.23
N TYR A 23 -22.71 -9.80 -16.49
CA TYR A 23 -21.40 -9.25 -16.80
C TYR A 23 -21.22 -7.83 -16.24
N SER A 24 -20.04 -7.54 -15.68
CA SER A 24 -19.70 -6.26 -15.03
C SER A 24 -20.38 -6.00 -13.67
N TRP A 25 -20.94 -7.02 -13.02
CA TRP A 25 -21.50 -6.96 -11.68
C TRP A 25 -20.92 -8.01 -10.75
N ALA A 26 -20.77 -7.65 -9.47
CA ALA A 26 -20.22 -8.48 -8.40
C ALA A 26 -20.99 -8.29 -7.09
N GLY A 27 -20.55 -9.01 -6.05
CA GLY A 27 -21.14 -8.99 -4.72
C GLY A 27 -22.27 -10.01 -4.57
N LYS A 28 -22.61 -10.37 -3.32
CA LYS A 28 -23.64 -11.39 -3.02
C LYS A 28 -24.99 -11.08 -3.67
N ARG A 29 -25.30 -9.80 -3.89
CA ARG A 29 -26.56 -9.33 -4.49
C ARG A 29 -26.40 -8.73 -5.88
N CYS A 30 -25.23 -8.84 -6.51
CA CYS A 30 -24.94 -8.26 -7.83
C CYS A 30 -25.21 -6.75 -7.90
N ASN A 31 -24.93 -6.05 -6.81
CA ASN A 31 -25.15 -4.60 -6.66
C ASN A 31 -23.84 -3.81 -6.65
N GLU A 32 -22.70 -4.49 -6.78
CA GLU A 32 -21.37 -3.89 -6.88
C GLU A 32 -20.89 -3.96 -8.33
N ARG A 33 -20.14 -2.96 -8.76
CA ARG A 33 -19.51 -3.00 -10.09
C ARG A 33 -18.32 -3.97 -10.07
N ASP A 34 -18.30 -4.88 -11.03
CA ASP A 34 -17.09 -5.65 -11.30
C ASP A 34 -16.20 -4.86 -12.27
N HIS A 35 -15.25 -4.13 -11.69
CA HIS A 35 -14.25 -3.37 -12.42
C HIS A 35 -13.21 -4.27 -13.11
N CYS A 36 -13.07 -5.52 -12.68
CA CYS A 36 -12.17 -6.51 -13.27
C CYS A 36 -12.79 -7.27 -14.46
N ALA A 37 -14.10 -7.20 -14.68
CA ALA A 37 -14.82 -7.95 -15.72
C ALA A 37 -14.23 -7.77 -17.14
N LEU A 38 -13.62 -6.62 -17.43
CA LEU A 38 -13.03 -6.30 -18.73
C LEU A 38 -11.57 -6.75 -18.89
N ASN A 39 -10.96 -7.42 -17.90
CA ASN A 39 -9.55 -7.82 -17.91
C ASN A 39 -8.59 -6.67 -18.28
N SER A 40 -8.85 -5.47 -17.73
CA SER A 40 -8.08 -4.27 -18.05
C SER A 40 -6.60 -4.33 -17.63
N CYS A 41 -6.21 -5.31 -16.82
CA CYS A 41 -4.85 -5.50 -16.32
C CYS A 41 -3.88 -6.19 -17.31
N GLY A 42 -4.36 -6.68 -18.46
CA GLY A 42 -3.55 -7.45 -19.41
C GLY A 42 -3.32 -8.90 -18.97
N THR A 43 -2.43 -9.61 -19.67
CA THR A 43 -2.16 -11.03 -19.42
C THR A 43 -1.19 -11.23 -18.24
N ASN A 44 -1.38 -12.29 -17.45
CA ASN A 44 -0.55 -12.65 -16.29
C ASN A 44 -0.52 -11.62 -15.14
N VAL A 45 -1.56 -10.79 -15.03
CA VAL A 45 -1.72 -9.82 -13.94
C VAL A 45 -2.97 -10.17 -13.14
N THR A 46 -2.88 -10.12 -11.82
CA THR A 46 -4.02 -10.36 -10.94
C THR A 46 -4.82 -9.06 -10.80
N CYS A 47 -6.07 -9.08 -11.24
CA CYS A 47 -7.01 -7.97 -11.02
C CYS A 47 -7.80 -8.20 -9.73
N THR A 48 -7.86 -7.19 -8.87
CA THR A 48 -8.68 -7.20 -7.66
C THR A 48 -9.61 -5.99 -7.68
N ASN A 49 -10.90 -6.23 -7.45
CA ASN A 49 -11.88 -5.15 -7.31
C ASN A 49 -11.65 -4.40 -5.98
N HIS A 50 -11.76 -3.07 -6.04
CA HIS A 50 -11.68 -2.19 -4.88
C HIS A 50 -12.81 -1.16 -4.95
N ASP A 51 -13.13 -0.52 -3.82
CA ASP A 51 -14.13 0.55 -3.80
C ASP A 51 -13.71 1.67 -4.76
N GLY A 52 -14.55 1.92 -5.77
CA GLY A 52 -14.29 2.93 -6.79
C GLY A 52 -13.36 2.50 -7.94
N GLY A 53 -12.95 1.23 -8.02
CA GLY A 53 -12.14 0.77 -9.15
C GLY A 53 -11.56 -0.64 -9.03
N TYR A 54 -10.37 -0.82 -9.60
CA TYR A 54 -9.64 -2.09 -9.58
C TYR A 54 -8.14 -1.84 -9.41
N VAL A 55 -7.43 -2.83 -8.86
CA VAL A 55 -5.98 -2.84 -8.73
C VAL A 55 -5.43 -4.01 -9.54
N CYS A 56 -4.45 -3.70 -10.39
CA CYS A 56 -3.67 -4.66 -11.13
C CYS A 56 -2.37 -4.94 -10.37
N SER A 57 -2.14 -6.20 -10.01
CA SER A 57 -0.94 -6.62 -9.29
C SER A 57 -0.20 -7.72 -10.02
N SER A 58 1.12 -7.57 -10.12
CA SER A 58 2.01 -8.58 -10.68
C SER A 58 3.32 -8.63 -9.89
N PRO A 59 3.97 -9.80 -9.79
CA PRO A 59 5.30 -9.89 -9.21
C PRO A 59 6.31 -9.09 -10.03
N ALA A 60 7.20 -8.36 -9.35
CA ALA A 60 8.28 -7.62 -9.98
C ALA A 60 9.61 -7.95 -9.29
N THR A 61 10.69 -7.99 -10.08
CA THR A 61 12.06 -8.14 -9.57
C THR A 61 12.83 -6.86 -9.84
N PHE A 62 13.41 -6.29 -8.79
CA PHE A 62 14.24 -5.10 -8.87
C PHE A 62 15.70 -5.46 -8.61
N ILE A 63 16.58 -5.06 -9.53
CA ILE A 63 18.04 -5.05 -9.32
C ILE A 63 18.49 -3.63 -8.96
N PRO A 64 19.74 -3.39 -8.53
CA PRO A 64 20.18 -2.06 -8.08
C PRO A 64 19.99 -0.90 -9.08
N SER A 65 19.92 -1.20 -10.38
CA SER A 65 19.68 -0.20 -11.44
C SER A 65 18.21 -0.08 -11.86
N SER A 66 17.33 -0.94 -11.35
CA SER A 66 15.90 -0.91 -11.65
C SER A 66 15.18 0.16 -10.83
N PHE A 67 14.25 0.87 -11.45
CA PHE A 67 13.31 1.74 -10.75
C PHE A 67 11.99 1.79 -11.52
N ALA A 68 10.91 2.01 -10.79
CA ALA A 68 9.60 2.31 -11.36
C ALA A 68 9.15 3.66 -10.83
N LYS A 69 8.73 4.56 -11.71
CA LYS A 69 8.29 5.91 -11.35
C LYS A 69 6.90 6.14 -11.91
N TYR A 70 6.00 6.54 -11.02
CA TYR A 70 4.63 6.87 -11.36
C TYR A 70 4.37 8.33 -10.98
N LYS A 71 3.57 9.01 -11.80
CA LYS A 71 3.01 10.32 -11.46
C LYS A 71 1.50 10.17 -11.50
N LEU A 72 0.85 10.40 -10.37
CA LEU A 72 -0.59 10.50 -10.35
C LEU A 72 -0.99 11.73 -11.15
N LEU A 73 -1.89 11.55 -12.11
CA LEU A 73 -2.47 12.65 -12.85
C LEU A 73 -3.45 13.35 -11.90
N ASP A 74 -3.24 14.65 -11.67
CA ASP A 74 -3.99 15.45 -10.70
C ASP A 74 -5.51 15.28 -10.89
N GLY A 75 -6.15 14.46 -10.07
CA GLY A 75 -7.58 14.52 -9.85
C GLY A 75 -7.81 15.63 -8.83
N ILE A 76 -8.47 16.73 -9.25
CA ILE A 76 -8.89 17.93 -8.51
C ILE A 76 -8.93 17.73 -6.98
N SER A 77 -7.75 17.72 -6.35
CA SER A 77 -7.59 17.66 -4.91
C SER A 77 -6.63 18.78 -4.57
N THR A 78 -7.19 19.81 -3.95
CA THR A 78 -6.43 20.88 -3.32
C THR A 78 -5.61 20.39 -2.12
N ASP A 79 -5.82 19.13 -1.73
CA ASP A 79 -5.15 18.47 -0.64
C ASP A 79 -3.75 18.01 -1.06
N ARG A 80 -2.76 18.70 -0.54
CA ARG A 80 -1.33 18.51 -0.84
C ARG A 80 -0.67 17.49 0.10
N SER A 81 -1.49 16.69 0.79
CA SER A 81 -1.10 15.72 1.80
C SER A 81 -1.24 14.28 1.30
N ILE A 82 -0.80 13.33 2.12
CA ILE A 82 -1.05 11.90 1.90
C ILE A 82 -2.39 11.56 2.56
N PRO A 83 -3.40 11.04 1.84
CA PRO A 83 -4.71 10.73 2.41
C PRO A 83 -4.60 9.74 3.57
N ASP A 84 -5.40 9.94 4.63
CA ASP A 84 -5.48 9.01 5.75
C ASP A 84 -5.93 7.61 5.35
N SER A 85 -6.70 7.51 4.28
CA SER A 85 -7.14 6.24 3.69
C SER A 85 -6.04 5.53 2.89
N LEU A 86 -4.86 6.15 2.69
CA LEU A 86 -3.79 5.52 1.93
C LEU A 86 -3.27 4.29 2.67
N GLN A 87 -3.40 3.14 2.00
CA GLN A 87 -2.80 1.88 2.41
C GLN A 87 -2.01 1.28 1.25
N ILE A 88 -0.72 1.10 1.46
CA ILE A 88 0.19 0.44 0.53
C ILE A 88 0.45 -0.95 1.08
N SER A 89 0.12 -2.00 0.32
CA SER A 89 0.37 -3.38 0.69
C SER A 89 1.12 -4.11 -0.41
N PHE A 90 2.15 -4.88 -0.04
CA PHE A 90 2.91 -5.72 -0.97
C PHE A 90 3.66 -6.82 -0.23
N LEU A 91 4.05 -7.84 -0.97
CA LEU A 91 4.94 -8.89 -0.49
C LEU A 91 6.40 -8.53 -0.84
N LEU A 92 7.29 -8.61 0.14
CA LEU A 92 8.71 -8.30 -0.01
C LEU A 92 9.57 -9.54 0.28
N ARG A 93 10.50 -9.85 -0.61
CA ARG A 93 11.63 -10.76 -0.35
C ARG A 93 12.90 -10.13 -0.85
N THR A 94 13.92 -10.12 -0.01
CA THR A 94 15.21 -9.49 -0.35
C THR A 94 16.36 -10.13 0.41
N ARG A 95 17.57 -10.00 -0.14
CA ARG A 95 18.85 -10.27 0.55
C ARG A 95 19.73 -9.02 0.63
N SER A 96 19.26 -7.90 0.06
CA SER A 96 19.98 -6.63 0.07
C SER A 96 19.97 -6.03 1.48
N GLY A 97 21.14 -5.61 1.96
CA GLY A 97 21.26 -4.93 3.25
C GLY A 97 20.76 -3.49 3.24
N SER A 98 20.69 -2.85 2.07
CA SER A 98 20.27 -1.44 1.95
C SER A 98 19.62 -1.15 0.60
N GLY A 99 18.72 -0.17 0.58
CA GLY A 99 18.10 0.32 -0.65
C GLY A 99 16.77 1.04 -0.41
N GLN A 100 16.35 1.87 -1.35
CA GLN A 100 15.01 2.46 -1.34
C GLN A 100 14.00 1.45 -1.91
N ILE A 101 12.90 1.19 -1.20
CA ILE A 101 11.83 0.31 -1.68
C ILE A 101 10.71 1.14 -2.29
N ILE A 102 10.14 2.08 -1.52
CA ILE A 102 9.07 2.97 -1.97
C ILE A 102 9.38 4.38 -1.48
N TYR A 103 9.19 5.36 -2.36
CA TYR A 103 9.24 6.77 -2.00
C TYR A 103 8.05 7.49 -2.66
N LEU A 104 7.10 7.91 -1.84
CA LEU A 104 5.97 8.74 -2.24
C LEU A 104 6.21 10.17 -1.80
N LYS A 105 5.99 11.10 -2.72
CA LYS A 105 6.18 12.53 -2.50
C LYS A 105 4.93 13.30 -2.91
N ALA A 106 4.39 14.05 -1.96
CA ALA A 106 3.42 15.12 -2.17
C ALA A 106 4.12 16.48 -1.90
N PRO A 107 3.47 17.62 -2.17
CA PRO A 107 4.10 18.93 -1.93
C PRO A 107 4.50 19.15 -0.47
N ASN A 108 3.67 18.72 0.50
CA ASN A 108 3.87 18.97 1.93
C ASN A 108 4.00 17.67 2.77
N ALA A 109 4.05 16.51 2.12
CA ALA A 109 4.07 15.21 2.79
C ALA A 109 4.96 14.23 2.02
N PHE A 110 5.49 13.23 2.72
CA PHE A 110 6.19 12.12 2.08
C PHE A 110 5.99 10.84 2.89
N LEU A 111 6.15 9.70 2.22
CA LEU A 111 6.22 8.38 2.83
C LEU A 111 7.35 7.61 2.18
N SER A 112 8.22 7.05 3.00
CA SER A 112 9.41 6.33 2.59
C SER A 112 9.46 4.97 3.27
N LEU A 113 9.69 3.93 2.49
CA LEU A 113 10.10 2.60 2.94
C LEU A 113 11.48 2.31 2.38
N SER A 114 12.45 2.07 3.27
CA SER A 114 13.84 1.79 2.88
C SER A 114 14.44 0.68 3.73
N LEU A 115 15.40 -0.05 3.18
CA LEU A 115 16.23 -0.99 3.94
C LEU A 115 17.51 -0.29 4.39
N ARG A 116 17.88 -0.51 5.65
CA ARG A 116 19.15 -0.07 6.23
C ARG A 116 19.71 -1.16 7.13
N ASN A 117 20.87 -1.70 6.76
CA ASN A 117 21.53 -2.82 7.44
C ASN A 117 20.59 -4.02 7.64
N GLY A 118 19.73 -4.30 6.65
CA GLY A 118 18.75 -5.38 6.68
C GLY A 118 17.44 -5.06 7.43
N LEU A 119 17.35 -3.95 8.15
CA LEU A 119 16.13 -3.50 8.81
C LEU A 119 15.27 -2.66 7.85
N LEU A 120 13.96 -2.87 7.89
CA LEU A 120 12.99 -2.08 7.14
C LEU A 120 12.65 -0.83 7.94
N ILE A 121 12.92 0.34 7.36
CA ILE A 121 12.69 1.65 7.95
C ILE A 121 11.51 2.30 7.24
N TYR A 122 10.50 2.67 8.02
CA TYR A 122 9.40 3.51 7.60
C TYR A 122 9.61 4.93 8.13
N GLU A 123 9.45 5.91 7.25
CA GLU A 123 9.51 7.32 7.59
C GLU A 123 8.44 8.07 6.80
N ALA A 124 7.59 8.82 7.50
CA ALA A 124 6.54 9.60 6.87
C ALA A 124 6.41 10.98 7.52
N LEU A 125 6.13 11.98 6.70
CA LEU A 125 5.72 13.32 7.13
C LEU A 125 4.22 13.43 6.85
N VAL A 126 3.41 13.44 7.92
CA VAL A 126 1.95 13.55 7.84
C VAL A 126 1.55 14.72 8.73
N ASP A 127 0.87 15.72 8.16
CA ASP A 127 0.40 16.92 8.86
C ASP A 127 1.48 17.71 9.63
N GLY A 128 2.72 17.67 9.12
CA GLY A 128 3.86 18.33 9.75
C GLY A 128 4.61 17.47 10.79
N ASP A 129 4.04 16.34 11.19
CA ASP A 129 4.66 15.42 12.13
C ASP A 129 5.45 14.31 11.40
N VAL A 130 6.70 14.12 11.81
CA VAL A 130 7.55 13.04 11.31
C VAL A 130 7.34 11.78 12.13
N LYS A 131 6.77 10.76 11.50
CA LYS A 131 6.63 9.41 12.05
C LYS A 131 7.75 8.53 11.51
N LYS A 132 8.48 7.87 12.42
CA LYS A 132 9.54 6.92 12.07
C LYS A 132 9.38 5.60 12.82
N ARG A 133 9.55 4.49 12.11
CA ARG A 133 9.50 3.12 12.65
C ARG A 133 10.57 2.27 11.99
N SER A 134 11.04 1.26 12.70
CA SER A 134 11.94 0.23 12.20
C SER A 134 11.29 -1.13 12.40
N SER A 135 11.59 -2.08 11.53
CA SER A 135 11.37 -3.48 11.82
C SER A 135 12.14 -3.91 13.07
N ASP A 136 11.55 -4.84 13.82
CA ASP A 136 12.19 -5.46 14.98
C ASP A 136 13.14 -6.61 14.58
N SER A 137 12.91 -7.20 13.41
CA SER A 137 13.73 -8.24 12.81
C SER A 137 14.37 -7.78 11.51
N LEU A 138 15.43 -8.49 11.11
CA LEU A 138 16.04 -8.37 9.79
C LEU A 138 15.04 -8.87 8.73
N MET A 139 14.92 -8.10 7.65
CA MET A 139 14.02 -8.37 6.52
C MET A 139 14.78 -8.86 5.28
N ASN A 140 16.11 -8.98 5.37
CA ASN A 140 16.99 -9.43 4.29
C ASN A 140 17.37 -10.92 4.41
N ASP A 141 16.52 -11.72 5.03
CA ASP A 141 16.71 -13.16 5.26
C ASP A 141 16.41 -14.01 4.02
N GLY A 142 15.85 -13.42 2.96
CA GLY A 142 15.47 -14.10 1.73
C GLY A 142 14.11 -14.82 1.82
N VAL A 143 13.31 -14.56 2.84
CA VAL A 143 11.93 -15.03 3.00
C VAL A 143 10.94 -13.94 2.54
N MET A 144 9.71 -14.34 2.20
CA MET A 144 8.64 -13.42 1.82
C MET A 144 7.98 -12.86 3.09
N HIS A 145 7.85 -11.54 3.18
CA HIS A 145 7.15 -10.82 4.23
C HIS A 145 5.98 -10.03 3.66
N ASN A 146 4.88 -9.96 4.40
CA ASN A 146 3.74 -9.10 4.08
C ASN A 146 3.94 -7.71 4.70
N ILE A 147 4.10 -6.70 3.85
CA ILE A 147 4.35 -5.32 4.26
C ILE A 147 3.11 -4.49 4.00
N VAL A 148 2.62 -3.80 5.05
CA VAL A 148 1.53 -2.84 4.93
C VAL A 148 1.96 -1.52 5.55
N ALA A 149 1.97 -0.45 4.75
CA ALA A 149 2.28 0.90 5.19
C ALA A 149 1.10 1.84 4.96
N SER A 150 0.77 2.65 5.96
CA SER A 150 -0.29 3.68 5.89
C SER A 150 0.12 4.93 6.68
N SER A 151 -0.75 5.94 6.77
CA SER A 151 -0.54 7.11 7.64
C SER A 151 -0.46 6.74 9.13
N SER A 152 -1.04 5.58 9.52
CA SER A 152 -1.04 5.07 10.88
C SER A 152 0.26 4.35 11.29
N GLY A 153 1.06 3.88 10.33
CA GLY A 153 2.34 3.22 10.59
C GLY A 153 2.67 2.09 9.62
N LEU A 154 3.58 1.22 10.07
CA LEU A 154 4.11 0.07 9.33
C LEU A 154 3.69 -1.23 10.03
N TYR A 155 3.06 -2.14 9.31
CA TYR A 155 2.74 -3.49 9.75
C TYR A 155 3.54 -4.50 8.93
N ILE A 156 4.08 -5.50 9.61
CA ILE A 156 4.88 -6.57 9.02
C ILE A 156 4.32 -7.89 9.51
N ASP A 157 3.90 -8.75 8.58
CA ASP A 157 3.29 -10.04 8.87
C ASP A 157 2.11 -9.93 9.86
N GLY A 158 1.32 -8.85 9.71
CA GLY A 158 0.15 -8.55 10.54
C GLY A 158 0.46 -7.89 11.90
N LYS A 159 1.74 -7.68 12.25
CA LYS A 159 2.16 -7.03 13.50
C LYS A 159 2.61 -5.60 13.26
N LEU A 160 2.19 -4.67 14.12
CA LEU A 160 2.70 -3.29 14.08
C LEU A 160 4.20 -3.29 14.39
N SER A 161 4.98 -2.69 13.50
CA SER A 161 6.44 -2.60 13.61
C SER A 161 6.88 -1.67 14.74
N GLY A 162 7.86 -2.11 15.52
CA GLY A 162 8.33 -1.53 16.78
C GLY A 162 8.39 0.01 16.90
N THR A 163 7.98 0.46 18.09
CA THR A 163 7.96 1.84 18.63
C THR A 163 9.34 2.40 18.98
N LYS A 164 10.44 1.82 18.47
CA LYS A 164 11.75 2.47 18.59
C LYS A 164 11.79 3.64 17.61
N SER A 165 11.29 4.79 18.05
CA SER A 165 11.69 6.07 17.44
C SER A 165 13.21 6.08 17.45
N LEU A 166 13.82 5.99 16.26
CA LEU A 166 15.24 6.33 16.16
C LEU A 166 15.38 7.74 16.73
N PRO A 167 16.24 7.97 17.74
CA PRO A 167 16.44 9.30 18.26
C PRO A 167 16.86 10.20 17.10
N PHE A 168 16.15 11.31 16.93
CA PHE A 168 16.57 12.38 16.04
C PHE A 168 18.02 12.74 16.43
N PRO A 169 18.97 12.83 15.48
CA PRO A 169 20.20 13.55 15.77
C PRO A 169 19.82 15.01 15.98
N LYS A 170 19.67 15.42 17.24
CA LYS A 170 19.66 16.83 17.61
C LYS A 170 21.09 17.33 17.47
N ASN A 171 21.26 18.31 16.59
CA ASN A 171 22.37 19.27 16.50
C ASN A 171 23.72 18.73 15.99
N LEU A 172 23.97 18.93 14.69
CA LEU A 172 25.27 19.40 14.22
C LEU A 172 24.99 20.73 13.51
N PHE A 173 25.35 21.84 14.15
CA PHE A 173 25.61 23.20 13.62
C PHE A 173 25.21 24.24 14.67
N GLU A 174 26.01 24.35 15.73
CA GLU A 174 26.24 25.60 16.44
C GLU A 174 27.59 25.48 17.17
N SER A 175 28.65 25.89 16.47
CA SER A 175 29.92 26.30 17.07
C SER A 175 30.77 26.96 16.00
N THR A 176 30.50 28.24 15.73
CA THR A 176 31.58 29.17 15.41
C THR A 176 31.79 30.04 16.64
N GLN A 177 32.96 29.85 17.22
CA GLN A 177 33.49 30.50 18.41
C GLN A 177 33.59 32.02 18.21
N ASN A 178 33.16 32.78 19.20
CA ASN A 178 33.67 34.12 19.49
C ASN A 178 34.59 34.00 20.72
N LEU A 179 35.88 34.24 20.51
CA LEU A 179 36.88 34.70 21.47
C LEU A 179 37.94 35.47 20.69
#